data_AF-A0AA35WJV8-F1
#
_entry.id   AF-A0AA35WJV8-F1
#
_cell.length_a   1.000
_cell.length_b   1.000
_cell.length_c   1.000
_cell.angle_alpha   90.00
_cell.angle_beta   90.00
_cell.angle_gamma   90.00
#
_symmetry.space_group_name_H-M   'P 1'
#
loop_
_entity.id
_entity.type
_entity.pdbx_description
1 polymer ?
#
loop_
_entity_poly.entity_id
_entity_poly.type
_entity_poly.pdbx_seq_one_letter_code
_entity_poly.pdbx_strand_id
1 'polypeptide(L)'
;MLQLLPLCEDTGIKPESNACFWHPLFGWCKGEIDVRLLRLFTYVQKQLQCLWHPAFVKVFFSDVLEPNPGNAKKHSLKMKRPFLSSVCEMYLLILLTVKNFVSDILIGLGCNDTVVFKIWCFFKDTTMLDFEEIFGTKSYILILSLLSQMMLYMLNILDDFDLFEKQRSFKNEDLAEITMFLNNLLFRTIWEEKELSQFSHCQGLLLMLYNRDCKKHFCRKEHWILQGFKRRILMKELDSNTNRGLRMLIQLPHIFPHQKVSMKYSSCPYSLFFCVN
;
A
#
# COMPACT_ATOMS: atom_id res chain seq x y z
N MET A 1 -22.88 8.37 19.40
CA MET A 1 -21.73 7.50 19.09
C MET A 1 -22.06 6.02 19.26
N LEU A 2 -22.71 5.60 20.36
CA LEU A 2 -23.13 4.19 20.59
C LEU A 2 -24.08 3.59 19.55
N GLN A 3 -24.91 4.39 18.87
CA GLN A 3 -25.80 3.92 17.79
C GLN A 3 -25.11 3.71 16.43
N LEU A 4 -23.85 4.13 16.26
CA LEU A 4 -23.11 4.00 14.99
C LEU A 4 -22.25 2.74 14.93
N LEU A 5 -21.93 2.15 16.09
CA LEU A 5 -21.09 0.95 16.18
C LEU A 5 -21.69 -0.26 15.43
N PRO A 6 -23.00 -0.56 15.55
CA PRO A 6 -23.60 -1.68 14.80
C PRO A 6 -23.58 -1.46 13.27
N LEU A 7 -23.63 -0.20 12.82
CA LEU A 7 -23.61 0.16 11.40
C LEU A 7 -22.22 0.00 10.78
N CYS A 8 -21.15 0.04 11.58
CA CYS A 8 -19.78 -0.21 11.12
C CYS A 8 -19.52 -1.69 10.78
N GLU A 9 -20.19 -2.61 11.48
CA GLU A 9 -20.01 -4.06 11.30
C GLU A 9 -20.66 -4.58 10.00
N ASP A 10 -21.74 -3.92 9.54
CA ASP A 10 -22.54 -4.29 8.37
C ASP A 10 -22.31 -3.37 7.14
N THR A 11 -21.07 -2.91 6.91
CA THR A 11 -20.75 -1.99 5.81
C THR A 11 -20.35 -2.70 4.52
N GLY A 12 -20.80 -2.20 3.36
CA GLY A 12 -20.38 -2.70 2.04
C GLY A 12 -21.24 -3.85 1.50
N ILE A 13 -22.50 -3.88 1.91
CA ILE A 13 -23.49 -4.85 1.45
C ILE A 13 -23.96 -4.41 0.05
N LYS A 14 -23.99 -5.35 -0.91
CA LYS A 14 -24.65 -5.10 -2.20
C LYS A 14 -26.15 -4.89 -1.97
N PRO A 15 -26.81 -3.95 -2.65
CA PRO A 15 -28.24 -3.71 -2.48
C PRO A 15 -29.04 -4.88 -3.06
N GLU A 16 -29.11 -5.99 -2.33
CA GLU A 16 -29.80 -7.23 -2.72
C GLU A 16 -31.01 -7.51 -1.82
N SER A 17 -31.34 -6.64 -0.85
CA SER A 17 -32.52 -6.79 0.02
C SER A 17 -33.23 -5.47 0.31
N ASN A 18 -34.55 -5.54 0.49
CA ASN A 18 -35.44 -4.40 0.84
C ASN A 18 -35.14 -3.76 2.21
N ALA A 19 -34.16 -4.26 2.96
CA ALA A 19 -33.79 -3.80 4.31
C ALA A 19 -32.45 -3.05 4.35
N CYS A 20 -31.94 -2.60 3.19
CA CYS A 20 -30.71 -1.81 3.10
C CYS A 20 -31.03 -0.33 2.87
N PHE A 21 -30.25 0.56 3.49
CA PHE A 21 -30.33 2.01 3.30
C PHE A 21 -28.94 2.60 3.05
N TRP A 22 -28.89 3.78 2.46
CA TRP A 22 -27.64 4.50 2.22
C TRP A 22 -27.27 5.38 3.42
N HIS A 23 -26.06 5.20 3.95
CA HIS A 23 -25.50 5.98 5.03
C HIS A 23 -24.43 6.97 4.53
N PRO A 24 -24.49 8.26 4.90
CA PRO A 24 -23.56 9.27 4.39
C PRO A 24 -22.07 9.03 4.67
N LEU A 25 -21.75 8.32 5.76
CA LEU A 25 -20.36 8.00 6.12
C LEU A 25 -19.93 6.60 5.66
N PHE A 26 -20.87 5.64 5.66
CA PHE A 26 -20.55 4.22 5.67
C PHE A 26 -20.95 3.50 4.36
N GLY A 27 -21.68 4.18 3.48
CA GLY A 27 -22.25 3.58 2.28
C GLY A 27 -23.50 2.76 2.59
N TRP A 28 -23.73 1.67 1.87
CA TRP A 28 -24.90 0.80 2.08
C TRP A 28 -24.78 -0.01 3.39
N CYS A 29 -25.81 0.11 4.23
CA CYS A 29 -25.94 -0.53 5.54
C CYS A 29 -27.30 -1.24 5.68
N LYS A 30 -27.39 -2.24 6.56
CA LYS A 30 -28.66 -2.87 6.96
C LYS A 30 -29.38 -2.09 8.07
N GLY A 31 -30.71 -2.12 8.07
CA GLY A 31 -31.55 -1.60 9.14
C GLY A 31 -32.31 -0.32 8.80
N GLU A 32 -32.65 0.47 9.81
CA GLU A 32 -33.35 1.74 9.66
C GLU A 32 -32.54 2.88 10.26
N ILE A 33 -32.62 4.06 9.65
CA ILE A 33 -32.01 5.28 10.16
C ILE A 33 -33.08 6.32 10.48
N ASP A 34 -33.00 6.92 11.65
CA ASP A 34 -33.86 8.06 11.98
C ASP A 34 -33.53 9.21 11.03
N VAL A 35 -34.51 9.59 10.20
CA VAL A 35 -34.42 10.66 9.21
C VAL A 35 -34.01 11.99 9.86
N ARG A 36 -34.30 12.20 11.15
CA ARG A 36 -33.86 13.38 11.91
C ARG A 36 -32.35 13.42 12.11
N LEU A 37 -31.70 12.25 12.22
CA LEU A 37 -30.25 12.14 12.34
C LEU A 37 -29.55 12.42 11.01
N LEU A 38 -30.20 12.20 9.86
CA LEU A 38 -29.64 12.50 8.52
C LEU A 38 -29.11 13.93 8.41
N ARG A 39 -29.82 14.91 8.99
CA ARG A 39 -29.40 16.33 8.99
C ARG A 39 -28.19 16.59 9.88
N LEU A 40 -27.98 15.78 10.92
CA LEU A 40 -26.81 15.89 11.79
C LEU A 40 -25.54 15.36 11.11
N PHE A 41 -25.67 14.36 10.23
CA PHE A 41 -24.52 13.79 9.53
C PHE A 41 -23.81 14.78 8.63
N THR A 42 -24.50 15.79 8.09
CA THR A 42 -23.83 16.86 7.31
C THR A 42 -22.79 17.60 8.15
N TYR A 43 -23.06 17.82 9.44
CA TYR A 43 -22.10 18.45 10.37
C TYR A 43 -20.98 17.49 10.75
N VAL A 44 -21.30 16.21 10.98
CA VAL A 44 -20.30 15.16 11.27
C VAL A 44 -19.34 14.98 10.10
N GLN A 45 -19.84 14.97 8.87
CA GLN A 45 -19.02 14.92 7.65
C GLN A 45 -18.04 16.09 7.59
N LYS A 46 -18.50 17.32 7.83
CA LYS A 46 -17.64 18.51 7.86
C LYS A 46 -16.55 18.41 8.92
N GLN A 47 -16.88 17.92 10.11
CA GLN A 47 -15.91 17.73 11.19
C GLN A 47 -14.89 16.65 10.84
N LEU A 48 -15.32 15.53 10.24
CA LEU A 48 -14.43 14.46 9.80
C LEU A 48 -13.49 14.95 8.69
N GLN A 49 -14.00 15.73 7.73
CA GLN A 49 -13.20 16.29 6.64
C GLN A 49 -12.03 17.15 7.13
N CYS A 50 -12.09 17.71 8.35
CA CYS A 50 -10.95 18.38 8.94
C CYS A 50 -9.73 17.44 9.10
N LEU A 51 -9.92 16.13 9.32
CA LEU A 51 -8.83 15.19 9.59
C LEU A 51 -7.89 14.97 8.41
N TRP A 52 -8.35 15.15 7.17
CA TRP A 52 -7.52 15.10 5.97
C TRP A 52 -7.36 16.47 5.31
N HIS A 53 -7.72 17.54 6.02
CA HIS A 53 -7.42 18.90 5.58
C HIS A 53 -5.90 19.15 5.67
N PRO A 54 -5.27 19.87 4.72
CA PRO A 54 -3.83 20.07 4.68
C PRO A 54 -3.22 20.61 5.98
N ALA A 55 -3.94 21.46 6.71
CA ALA A 55 -3.50 21.99 8.00
C ALA A 55 -3.38 20.89 9.07
N PHE A 56 -4.37 20.00 9.18
CA PHE A 56 -4.34 18.89 10.14
C PHE A 56 -3.32 17.83 9.75
N VAL A 57 -3.23 17.49 8.45
CA VAL A 57 -2.22 16.57 7.94
C VAL A 57 -0.82 17.10 8.28
N LYS A 58 -0.56 18.40 8.10
CA LYS A 58 0.72 19.00 8.50
C LYS A 58 1.00 18.86 10.00
N VAL A 59 -0.01 18.99 10.85
CA VAL A 59 0.13 18.84 12.30
C VAL A 59 0.37 17.38 12.69
N PHE A 60 -0.45 16.45 12.21
CA PHE A 60 -0.32 15.02 12.55
C PHE A 60 0.95 14.39 12.02
N PHE A 61 1.44 14.85 10.88
CA PHE A 61 2.70 14.38 10.33
C PHE A 61 3.86 15.33 10.63
N SER A 62 3.69 16.39 11.44
CA SER A 62 4.73 17.41 11.71
C SER A 62 6.07 16.78 12.11
N ASP A 63 6.07 15.83 13.04
CA ASP A 63 7.28 15.13 13.50
C ASP A 63 8.02 14.37 12.38
N VAL A 64 7.28 13.92 11.37
CA VAL A 64 7.80 13.27 10.15
C VAL A 64 8.12 14.30 9.08
N LEU A 65 7.39 15.41 9.04
CA LEU A 65 7.49 16.50 8.08
C LEU A 65 8.63 17.49 8.39
N GLU A 66 9.14 17.55 9.61
CA GLU A 66 10.27 18.44 9.90
C GLU A 66 11.60 17.82 9.44
N PRO A 67 12.31 18.46 8.49
CA PRO A 67 13.64 18.01 8.09
C PRO A 67 14.60 18.21 9.26
N ASN A 68 15.27 17.14 9.67
CA ASN A 68 16.17 17.18 10.82
C ASN A 68 17.38 18.08 10.51
N PRO A 69 17.56 19.24 11.16
CA PRO A 69 18.74 20.07 10.98
C PRO A 69 19.87 19.51 11.85
N GLY A 70 20.51 18.42 11.42
CA GLY A 70 21.74 17.94 12.04
C GLY A 70 21.81 16.45 12.35
N ASN A 71 23.03 15.94 12.27
CA ASN A 71 23.45 14.54 12.40
C ASN A 71 23.22 13.91 13.79
N ALA A 72 21.97 13.80 14.26
CA ALA A 72 21.61 12.99 15.44
C ALA A 72 21.02 11.64 15.03
N LYS A 73 21.83 10.81 14.37
CA LYS A 73 21.44 9.50 13.81
C LYS A 73 21.41 8.42 14.91
N LYS A 74 20.22 8.17 15.50
CA LYS A 74 19.72 6.86 16.02
C LYS A 74 18.71 6.99 17.18
N HIS A 75 18.85 7.98 18.07
CA HIS A 75 17.99 8.09 19.26
C HIS A 75 16.63 8.79 18.99
N SER A 76 16.58 9.73 18.06
CA SER A 76 15.35 10.45 17.67
C SER A 76 14.36 9.58 16.88
N LEU A 77 14.86 8.61 16.11
CA LEU A 77 14.04 7.69 15.32
C LEU A 77 13.25 6.72 16.20
N LYS A 78 13.70 6.40 17.42
CA LYS A 78 12.96 5.49 18.33
C LYS A 78 11.73 6.16 18.95
N MET A 79 11.79 7.46 19.27
CA MET A 79 10.69 8.19 19.90
C MET A 79 9.60 8.64 18.91
N LYS A 80 9.96 8.81 17.62
CA LYS A 80 9.02 9.19 16.54
C LYS A 80 8.16 8.03 16.00
N ARG A 81 8.57 6.78 16.23
CA ARG A 81 7.89 5.55 15.76
C ARG A 81 6.46 5.35 16.31
N PRO A 82 6.21 5.43 17.65
CA PRO A 82 4.89 5.12 18.19
C PRO A 82 3.83 6.13 17.76
N PHE A 83 4.15 7.43 17.74
CA PHE A 83 3.19 8.46 17.32
C PHE A 83 2.82 8.33 15.84
N LEU A 84 3.82 8.19 14.95
CA LEU A 84 3.57 7.95 13.52
C LEU A 84 2.71 6.69 13.31
N SER A 85 3.04 5.61 14.01
CA SER A 85 2.27 4.36 13.97
C SER A 85 0.80 4.59 14.37
N SER A 86 0.54 5.31 15.47
CA SER A 86 -0.82 5.62 15.92
C SER A 86 -1.59 6.50 14.94
N VAL A 87 -0.93 7.50 14.33
CA VAL A 87 -1.53 8.33 13.28
C VAL A 87 -1.87 7.47 12.06
N CYS A 88 -0.96 6.60 11.63
CA CYS A 88 -1.23 5.68 10.53
C CYS A 88 -2.38 4.70 10.85
N GLU A 89 -2.41 4.15 12.06
CA GLU A 89 -3.49 3.27 12.54
C GLU A 89 -4.84 3.99 12.53
N MET A 90 -4.89 5.23 13.01
CA MET A 90 -6.10 6.06 12.97
C MET A 90 -6.60 6.22 11.54
N TYR A 91 -5.74 6.59 10.59
CA TYR A 91 -6.17 6.74 9.19
C TYR A 91 -6.58 5.41 8.56
N LEU A 92 -5.89 4.31 8.85
CA LEU A 92 -6.29 2.98 8.38
C LEU A 92 -7.66 2.59 8.91
N LEU A 93 -7.95 2.85 10.18
CA LEU A 93 -9.28 2.61 10.77
C LEU A 93 -10.35 3.49 10.13
N ILE A 94 -10.06 4.76 9.86
CA ILE A 94 -11.00 5.66 9.18
C ILE A 94 -11.25 5.20 7.74
N LEU A 95 -10.22 4.77 7.01
CA LEU A 95 -10.37 4.23 5.65
C LEU A 95 -11.24 2.97 5.62
N LEU A 96 -11.14 2.11 6.64
CA LEU A 96 -11.97 0.90 6.75
C LEU A 96 -13.42 1.22 7.11
N THR A 97 -13.64 2.24 7.95
CA THR A 97 -14.97 2.55 8.50
C THR A 97 -15.75 3.52 7.63
N VAL A 98 -15.12 4.61 7.18
CA VAL A 98 -15.75 5.74 6.48
C VAL A 98 -15.62 5.58 4.95
N LYS A 99 -16.25 4.53 4.41
CA LYS A 99 -16.09 4.08 3.02
C LYS A 99 -16.40 5.14 1.96
N ASN A 100 -17.37 6.03 2.21
CA ASN A 100 -17.74 7.07 1.25
C ASN A 100 -16.68 8.17 1.09
N PHE A 101 -15.75 8.30 2.04
CA PHE A 101 -14.70 9.33 2.02
C PHE A 101 -13.31 8.78 1.70
N VAL A 102 -13.18 7.48 1.38
CA VAL A 102 -11.88 6.85 1.12
C VAL A 102 -11.08 7.62 0.07
N SER A 103 -11.73 8.01 -1.03
CA SER A 103 -11.09 8.82 -2.07
C SER A 103 -10.62 10.18 -1.53
N ASP A 104 -11.50 10.92 -0.86
CA ASP A 104 -11.17 12.25 -0.31
C ASP A 104 -10.03 12.20 0.70
N ILE A 105 -10.01 11.17 1.55
CA ILE A 105 -8.97 10.92 2.53
C ILE A 105 -7.64 10.65 1.82
N LEU A 106 -7.62 9.72 0.86
CA LEU A 106 -6.40 9.36 0.14
C LEU A 106 -5.88 10.50 -0.75
N ILE A 107 -6.75 11.35 -1.29
CA ILE A 107 -6.34 12.62 -1.95
C ILE A 107 -5.69 13.55 -0.93
N GLY A 108 -6.39 13.82 0.19
CA GLY A 108 -5.92 14.78 1.19
C GLY A 108 -4.59 14.39 1.83
N LEU A 109 -4.35 13.09 2.00
CA LEU A 109 -3.08 12.54 2.49
C LEU A 109 -2.03 12.39 1.39
N GLY A 110 -2.42 11.82 0.25
CA GLY A 110 -1.52 11.41 -0.83
C GLY A 110 -0.97 12.61 -1.60
N CYS A 111 -1.85 13.51 -2.04
CA CYS A 111 -1.45 14.69 -2.84
C CYS A 111 -0.68 15.75 -2.04
N ASN A 112 -0.51 15.54 -0.73
CA ASN A 112 0.52 16.25 0.01
C ASN A 112 1.87 15.58 -0.26
N ASP A 113 2.55 16.04 -1.31
CA ASP A 113 3.85 15.49 -1.79
C ASP A 113 4.86 15.24 -0.66
N THR A 114 4.79 16.03 0.41
CA THR A 114 5.72 15.93 1.54
C THR A 114 5.47 14.74 2.45
N VAL A 115 4.22 14.28 2.60
CA VAL A 115 3.88 13.21 3.55
C VAL A 115 4.31 11.86 3.00
N VAL A 116 3.86 11.55 1.78
CA VAL A 116 4.16 10.26 1.12
C VAL A 116 5.67 10.09 0.95
N PHE A 117 6.36 11.13 0.47
CA PHE A 117 7.81 11.10 0.29
C PHE A 117 8.55 10.91 1.62
N LYS A 118 8.17 11.59 2.70
CA LYS A 118 8.88 11.47 3.99
C LYS A 118 8.59 10.16 4.72
N ILE A 119 7.40 9.60 4.56
CA ILE A 119 7.13 8.22 5.03
C ILE A 119 7.96 7.23 4.20
N TRP A 120 8.14 7.44 2.90
CA TRP A 120 9.07 6.64 2.12
C TRP A 120 10.52 6.81 2.62
N CYS A 121 10.99 8.03 2.85
CA CYS A 121 12.31 8.29 3.44
C CYS A 121 12.49 7.57 4.78
N PHE A 122 11.44 7.50 5.61
CA PHE A 122 11.46 6.72 6.83
C PHE A 122 11.81 5.26 6.55
N PHE A 123 11.28 4.60 5.52
CA PHE A 123 11.69 3.24 5.16
C PHE A 123 13.05 3.17 4.47
N LYS A 124 13.37 4.14 3.60
CA LYS A 124 14.66 4.23 2.89
C LYS A 124 15.85 4.35 3.84
N ASP A 125 15.77 5.24 4.84
CA ASP A 125 16.82 5.40 5.87
C ASP A 125 16.89 4.20 6.83
N THR A 126 15.81 3.43 6.83
CA THR A 126 15.56 2.25 7.65
C THR A 126 15.80 0.97 6.84
N THR A 127 16.43 1.06 5.67
CA THR A 127 16.88 -0.10 4.85
C THR A 127 17.91 -1.00 5.54
N MET A 128 18.36 -0.63 6.74
CA MET A 128 19.12 -1.49 7.67
C MET A 128 18.23 -2.38 8.56
N LEU A 129 16.90 -2.24 8.53
CA LEU A 129 16.06 -3.17 9.28
C LEU A 129 16.01 -4.51 8.56
N ASP A 130 16.30 -5.54 9.33
CA ASP A 130 16.11 -6.91 8.88
C ASP A 130 14.61 -7.19 8.69
N PHE A 131 14.32 -8.10 7.76
CA PHE A 131 12.96 -8.53 7.43
C PHE A 131 12.15 -8.92 8.69
N GLU A 132 12.82 -9.56 9.65
CA GLU A 132 12.30 -9.92 10.96
C GLU A 132 11.77 -8.72 11.75
N GLU A 133 12.45 -7.56 11.73
CA GLU A 133 12.01 -6.37 12.46
C GLU A 133 10.75 -5.76 11.81
N ILE A 134 10.72 -5.71 10.48
CA ILE A 134 9.55 -5.20 9.72
C ILE A 134 8.34 -6.11 9.96
N PHE A 135 8.53 -7.42 9.84
CA PHE A 135 7.46 -8.40 10.02
C PHE A 135 7.01 -8.52 11.49
N GLY A 136 7.95 -8.44 12.43
CA GLY A 136 7.70 -8.60 13.86
C GLY A 136 7.08 -7.37 14.53
N THR A 137 7.09 -6.20 13.88
CA THR A 137 6.58 -4.96 14.47
C THR A 137 5.33 -4.46 13.74
N LYS A 138 4.16 -4.58 14.39
CA LYS A 138 2.86 -4.08 13.89
C LYS A 138 2.95 -2.65 13.34
N SER A 139 3.73 -1.78 14.00
CA SER A 139 3.92 -0.39 13.59
C SER A 139 4.45 -0.23 12.17
N TYR A 140 5.45 -1.02 11.75
CA TYR A 140 5.97 -0.92 10.37
C TYR A 140 4.93 -1.37 9.36
N ILE A 141 4.18 -2.43 9.66
CA ILE A 141 3.13 -2.95 8.79
C ILE A 141 2.03 -1.89 8.59
N LEU A 142 1.60 -1.22 9.65
CA LEU A 142 0.59 -0.16 9.59
C LEU A 142 1.08 1.03 8.75
N ILE A 143 2.29 1.52 9.01
CA ILE A 143 2.86 2.64 8.26
C ILE A 143 3.02 2.27 6.78
N LEU A 144 3.51 1.07 6.49
CA LEU A 144 3.71 0.59 5.11
C LEU A 144 2.38 0.39 4.38
N SER A 145 1.35 -0.12 5.07
CA SER A 145 0.01 -0.31 4.51
C SER A 145 -0.61 1.04 4.12
N LEU A 146 -0.51 2.06 4.98
CA LEU A 146 -1.02 3.39 4.65
C LEU A 146 -0.22 4.03 3.50
N LEU A 147 1.12 3.95 3.55
CA LEU A 147 2.00 4.42 2.46
C LEU A 147 1.58 3.80 1.12
N SER A 148 1.38 2.48 1.12
CA SER A 148 1.02 1.74 -0.09
C SER A 148 -0.33 2.18 -0.66
N GLN A 149 -1.33 2.40 0.20
CA GLN A 149 -2.65 2.89 -0.23
C GLN A 149 -2.59 4.32 -0.78
N MET A 150 -1.86 5.23 -0.12
CA MET A 150 -1.68 6.60 -0.61
C MET A 150 -0.99 6.61 -1.98
N MET A 151 0.08 5.83 -2.15
CA MET A 151 0.79 5.75 -3.44
C MET A 151 -0.05 5.08 -4.52
N LEU A 152 -0.76 3.99 -4.22
CA LEU A 152 -1.70 3.37 -5.15
C LEU A 152 -2.73 4.37 -5.67
N TYR A 153 -3.32 5.15 -4.76
CA TYR A 153 -4.33 6.12 -5.12
C TYR A 153 -3.74 7.26 -5.96
N MET A 154 -2.60 7.82 -5.53
CA MET A 154 -1.87 8.84 -6.29
C MET A 154 -1.52 8.38 -7.70
N LEU A 155 -0.92 7.19 -7.83
CA LEU A 155 -0.51 6.63 -9.12
C LEU A 155 -1.70 6.33 -10.03
N ASN A 156 -2.93 6.19 -9.51
CA ASN A 156 -4.13 5.98 -10.32
C ASN A 156 -4.64 7.29 -10.94
N ILE A 157 -4.38 8.42 -10.28
CA ILE A 157 -4.80 9.74 -10.75
C ILE A 157 -3.74 10.41 -11.61
N LEU A 158 -2.45 10.20 -11.29
CA LEU A 158 -1.35 10.77 -12.05
C LEU A 158 -1.26 10.16 -13.45
N ASP A 159 -1.14 11.03 -14.44
CA ASP A 159 -0.81 10.63 -15.81
C ASP A 159 0.69 10.36 -15.99
N ASP A 160 1.06 9.79 -17.14
CA ASP A 160 2.45 9.43 -17.43
C ASP A 160 3.36 10.66 -17.57
N PHE A 161 2.82 11.82 -17.95
CA PHE A 161 3.60 13.05 -18.10
C PHE A 161 3.98 13.61 -16.72
N ASP A 162 3.02 13.72 -15.82
CA ASP A 162 3.25 14.16 -14.45
C ASP A 162 4.19 13.22 -13.68
N LEU A 163 4.01 11.91 -13.88
CA LEU A 163 4.81 10.89 -13.20
C LEU A 163 6.25 10.85 -13.71
N PHE A 164 6.47 10.76 -15.03
CA PHE A 164 7.79 10.47 -15.58
C PHE A 164 8.56 11.70 -16.06
N GLU A 165 7.87 12.74 -16.53
CA GLU A 165 8.54 13.95 -17.04
C GLU A 165 8.64 15.01 -15.95
N LYS A 166 7.55 15.33 -15.24
CA LYS A 166 7.59 16.35 -14.19
C LYS A 166 8.25 15.87 -12.90
N GLN A 167 8.10 14.59 -12.55
CA GLN A 167 8.71 13.95 -11.36
C GLN A 167 8.55 14.78 -10.07
N ARG A 168 7.35 15.33 -9.84
CA ARG A 168 7.11 16.28 -8.73
C ARG A 168 7.15 15.61 -7.37
N SER A 169 6.49 14.46 -7.24
CA SER A 169 6.34 13.75 -5.96
C SER A 169 7.46 12.72 -5.74
N PHE A 170 7.88 12.04 -6.80
CA PHE A 170 8.93 11.03 -6.79
C PHE A 170 9.77 11.13 -8.05
N LYS A 171 11.08 10.96 -7.88
CA LYS A 171 11.98 10.75 -9.03
C LYS A 171 11.90 9.30 -9.49
N ASN A 172 12.33 9.06 -10.72
CA ASN A 172 12.47 7.70 -11.27
C ASN A 172 13.35 6.82 -10.38
N GLU A 173 14.40 7.37 -9.77
CA GLU A 173 15.25 6.64 -8.83
C GLU A 173 14.48 6.22 -7.57
N ASP A 174 13.63 7.10 -7.02
CA ASP A 174 12.84 6.78 -5.84
C ASP A 174 11.84 5.67 -6.15
N LEU A 175 11.18 5.72 -7.33
CA LEU A 175 10.27 4.66 -7.78
C LEU A 175 11.00 3.32 -7.93
N ALA A 176 12.22 3.32 -8.47
CA ALA A 176 13.04 2.11 -8.59
C ALA A 176 13.44 1.54 -7.21
N GLU A 177 13.79 2.39 -6.25
CA GLU A 177 14.10 1.92 -4.89
C GLU A 177 12.86 1.36 -4.17
N ILE A 178 11.69 1.99 -4.35
CA ILE A 178 10.40 1.50 -3.82
C ILE A 178 10.11 0.10 -4.38
N THR A 179 10.22 -0.09 -5.70
CA THR A 179 9.95 -1.40 -6.31
C THR A 179 10.96 -2.44 -5.84
N MET A 180 12.23 -2.09 -5.68
CA MET A 180 13.24 -3.00 -5.13
C MET A 180 12.93 -3.42 -3.69
N PHE A 181 12.54 -2.46 -2.84
CA PHE A 181 12.14 -2.73 -1.45
C PHE A 181 10.93 -3.68 -1.40
N LEU A 182 9.87 -3.34 -2.13
CA LEU A 182 8.63 -4.12 -2.14
C LEU A 182 8.85 -5.53 -2.73
N ASN A 183 9.61 -5.64 -3.82
CA ASN A 183 9.90 -6.93 -4.46
C ASN A 183 10.64 -7.86 -3.49
N ASN A 184 11.65 -7.35 -2.76
CA ASN A 184 12.37 -8.11 -1.75
C ASN A 184 11.50 -8.48 -0.54
N LEU A 185 10.69 -7.55 -0.04
CA LEU A 185 9.79 -7.79 1.10
C LEU A 185 8.78 -8.90 0.79
N LEU A 186 8.11 -8.80 -0.36
CA LEU A 186 7.09 -9.77 -0.76
C LEU A 186 7.71 -11.13 -1.08
N PHE A 187 8.86 -11.16 -1.75
CA PHE A 187 9.60 -12.40 -1.98
C PHE A 187 9.96 -13.09 -0.65
N ARG A 188 10.57 -12.36 0.30
CA ARG A 188 10.95 -12.93 1.60
C ARG A 188 9.75 -13.45 2.38
N THR A 189 8.61 -12.75 2.31
CA THR A 189 7.36 -13.20 2.95
C THR A 189 6.91 -14.55 2.41
N ILE A 190 6.92 -14.75 1.09
CA ILE A 190 6.58 -16.06 0.50
C ILE A 190 7.66 -17.10 0.82
N TRP A 191 8.93 -16.70 0.78
CA TRP A 191 10.07 -17.59 0.99
C TRP A 191 10.09 -18.21 2.38
N GLU A 192 9.72 -17.42 3.40
CA GLU A 192 9.53 -17.83 4.79
C GLU A 192 8.14 -18.41 5.08
N GLU A 193 7.35 -18.71 4.03
CA GLU A 193 6.02 -19.33 4.11
C GLU A 193 5.00 -18.54 4.96
N LYS A 194 5.21 -17.22 5.08
CA LYS A 194 4.31 -16.30 5.78
C LYS A 194 3.13 -15.89 4.89
N GLU A 195 2.04 -15.47 5.54
CA GLU A 195 0.84 -14.99 4.86
C GLU A 195 1.03 -13.58 4.29
N LEU A 196 0.66 -13.40 3.02
CA LEU A 196 0.80 -12.11 2.33
C LEU A 196 -0.36 -11.14 2.58
N SER A 197 -1.41 -11.60 3.25
CA SER A 197 -2.62 -10.80 3.54
C SER A 197 -2.30 -9.48 4.23
N GLN A 198 -1.26 -9.46 5.07
CA GLN A 198 -0.78 -8.26 5.78
C GLN A 198 -0.12 -7.22 4.85
N PHE A 199 0.31 -7.64 3.65
CA PHE A 199 0.98 -6.82 2.65
C PHE A 199 0.19 -6.71 1.34
N SER A 200 -1.12 -6.91 1.37
CA SER A 200 -1.99 -6.86 0.18
C SER A 200 -1.87 -5.54 -0.60
N HIS A 201 -1.84 -4.39 0.09
CA HIS A 201 -1.64 -3.09 -0.53
C HIS A 201 -0.23 -2.95 -1.14
N CYS A 202 0.78 -3.54 -0.51
CA CYS A 202 2.15 -3.56 -1.04
C CYS A 202 2.24 -4.38 -2.33
N GLN A 203 1.52 -5.50 -2.40
CA GLN A 203 1.41 -6.31 -3.62
C GLN A 203 0.74 -5.53 -4.75
N GLY A 204 -0.40 -4.88 -4.47
CA GLY A 204 -1.10 -4.05 -5.44
C GLY A 204 -0.21 -2.92 -5.97
N LEU A 205 0.52 -2.27 -5.08
CA LEU A 205 1.46 -1.20 -5.42
C LEU A 205 2.61 -1.70 -6.30
N LEU A 206 3.23 -2.83 -5.94
CA LEU A 206 4.32 -3.41 -6.72
C LEU A 206 3.84 -3.74 -8.14
N LEU A 207 2.67 -4.35 -8.27
CA LEU A 207 2.08 -4.68 -9.58
C LEU A 207 1.77 -3.43 -10.39
N MET A 208 1.24 -2.39 -9.76
CA MET A 208 0.96 -1.13 -10.42
C MET A 208 2.23 -0.47 -10.95
N LEU A 209 3.29 -0.43 -10.13
CA LEU A 209 4.59 0.11 -10.52
C LEU A 209 5.26 -0.74 -11.61
N TYR A 210 5.10 -2.06 -11.57
CA TYR A 210 5.55 -2.96 -12.63
C TYR A 210 4.88 -2.61 -13.97
N ASN A 211 3.55 -2.48 -13.97
CA ASN A 211 2.81 -2.11 -15.17
C ASN A 211 3.20 -0.72 -15.70
N ARG A 212 3.52 0.23 -14.81
CA ARG A 212 4.02 1.55 -15.20
C ARG A 212 5.42 1.45 -15.81
N ASP A 213 6.32 0.65 -15.23
CA ASP A 213 7.67 0.44 -15.77
C ASP A 213 7.65 -0.25 -17.14
N CYS A 214 6.73 -1.20 -17.37
CA CYS A 214 6.52 -1.82 -18.68
C CYS A 214 6.10 -0.83 -19.77
N LYS A 215 5.34 0.22 -19.41
CA LYS A 215 4.93 1.27 -20.36
C LYS A 215 6.07 2.24 -20.64
N LYS A 216 6.76 2.68 -19.59
CA LYS A 216 7.90 3.58 -19.67
C LYS A 216 8.89 3.24 -18.58
N HIS A 217 10.04 2.72 -19.00
CA HIS A 217 11.06 2.24 -18.09
C HIS A 217 11.65 3.36 -17.22
N PHE A 218 11.65 3.12 -15.91
CA PHE A 218 12.38 3.87 -14.90
C PHE A 218 13.35 2.97 -14.11
N CYS A 219 13.15 1.66 -14.15
CA CYS A 219 14.06 0.67 -13.55
C CYS A 219 15.22 0.29 -14.50
N ARG A 220 16.32 -0.21 -13.91
CA ARG A 220 17.45 -0.75 -14.68
C ARG A 220 17.10 -2.13 -15.26
N LYS A 221 17.91 -2.58 -16.24
CA LYS A 221 17.81 -3.97 -16.75
C LYS A 221 17.94 -4.97 -15.60
N GLU A 222 17.12 -6.01 -15.64
CA GLU A 222 17.05 -7.10 -14.63
C GLU A 222 16.61 -6.67 -13.21
N HIS A 223 16.17 -5.42 -13.02
CA HIS A 223 15.71 -4.92 -11.71
C HIS A 223 14.63 -5.79 -11.06
N TRP A 224 13.69 -6.26 -11.88
CA TRP A 224 12.55 -7.06 -11.42
C TRP A 224 12.92 -8.50 -11.08
N ILE A 225 14.04 -8.99 -11.62
CA ILE A 225 14.58 -10.32 -11.34
C ILE A 225 15.25 -10.26 -9.97
N LEU A 226 15.02 -11.27 -9.13
CA LEU A 226 15.57 -11.32 -7.78
C LEU A 226 17.11 -11.32 -7.80
N GLN A 227 17.70 -10.20 -7.39
CA GLN A 227 19.14 -10.01 -7.34
C GLN A 227 19.74 -10.75 -6.14
N GLY A 228 20.89 -11.41 -6.35
CA GLY A 228 21.63 -12.10 -5.28
C GLY A 228 21.10 -13.48 -4.86
N PHE A 229 19.93 -13.92 -5.34
CA PHE A 229 19.42 -15.26 -5.08
C PHE A 229 19.86 -16.26 -6.16
N LYS A 230 20.35 -17.45 -5.76
CA LYS A 230 20.79 -18.45 -6.73
C LYS A 230 19.59 -18.97 -7.51
N ARG A 231 19.51 -18.58 -8.79
CA ARG A 231 18.49 -19.02 -9.76
C ARG A 231 18.21 -20.53 -9.75
N ARG A 232 19.23 -21.36 -9.52
CA ARG A 232 19.09 -22.82 -9.41
C ARG A 232 18.19 -23.25 -8.25
N ILE A 233 18.27 -22.56 -7.11
CA ILE A 233 17.46 -22.86 -5.93
C ILE A 233 15.99 -22.53 -6.23
N LEU A 234 15.75 -21.33 -6.76
CA LEU A 234 14.40 -20.89 -7.12
C LEU A 234 13.74 -21.84 -8.13
N MET A 235 14.48 -22.25 -9.16
CA MET A 235 13.97 -23.21 -10.15
C MET A 235 13.75 -24.59 -9.54
N LYS A 236 14.57 -25.04 -8.60
CA LYS A 236 14.36 -26.31 -7.90
C LYS A 236 13.07 -26.29 -7.09
N GLU A 237 12.79 -25.20 -6.38
CA GLU A 237 11.55 -25.04 -5.61
C GLU A 237 10.31 -25.10 -6.50
N LEU A 238 10.41 -24.54 -7.71
CA LEU A 238 9.35 -24.55 -8.70
C LEU A 238 9.19 -25.92 -9.37
N ASP A 239 10.29 -26.55 -9.77
CA ASP A 239 10.31 -27.91 -10.34
C ASP A 239 9.77 -28.96 -9.34
N SER A 240 9.96 -28.70 -8.04
CA SER A 240 9.48 -29.58 -6.95
C SER A 240 8.02 -29.30 -6.55
N ASN A 241 7.31 -28.41 -7.24
CA ASN A 241 5.92 -28.00 -6.93
C ASN A 241 5.68 -27.67 -5.45
N THR A 242 6.67 -27.06 -4.80
CA THR A 242 6.50 -26.61 -3.41
C THR A 242 5.44 -25.52 -3.33
N ASN A 243 4.76 -25.42 -2.18
CA ASN A 243 3.75 -24.38 -1.95
C ASN A 243 4.33 -22.98 -2.20
N ARG A 244 5.52 -22.69 -1.64
CA ARG A 244 6.23 -21.43 -1.87
C ARG A 244 6.61 -21.19 -3.34
N GLY A 245 7.05 -22.23 -4.06
CA GLY A 245 7.37 -22.15 -5.49
C GLY A 245 6.17 -21.74 -6.33
N LEU A 246 5.03 -22.40 -6.11
CA LEU A 246 3.76 -22.08 -6.78
C LEU A 246 3.25 -20.69 -6.41
N ARG A 247 3.33 -20.30 -5.13
CA ARG A 247 2.95 -18.95 -4.67
C ARG A 247 3.80 -17.87 -5.33
N MET A 248 5.12 -18.06 -5.42
CA MET A 248 5.99 -17.13 -6.14
C MET A 248 5.60 -17.01 -7.62
N LEU A 249 5.30 -18.13 -8.28
CA LEU A 249 4.88 -18.11 -9.68
C LEU A 249 3.57 -17.35 -9.90
N ILE A 250 2.60 -17.52 -9.01
CA ILE A 250 1.27 -16.90 -9.12
C ILE A 250 1.30 -15.43 -8.67
N GLN A 251 2.00 -15.13 -7.57
CA GLN A 251 1.91 -13.85 -6.88
C GLN A 251 3.03 -12.87 -7.25
N LEU A 252 4.18 -13.36 -7.75
CA LEU A 252 5.35 -12.56 -8.14
C LEU A 252 5.99 -13.08 -9.45
N PRO A 253 5.25 -13.25 -10.56
CA PRO A 253 5.78 -13.87 -11.79
C PRO A 253 6.97 -13.12 -12.41
N HIS A 254 7.06 -11.81 -12.24
CA HIS A 254 8.12 -10.95 -12.79
C HIS A 254 9.51 -11.23 -12.22
N ILE A 255 9.63 -11.95 -11.10
CA ILE A 255 10.93 -12.31 -10.52
C ILE A 255 11.66 -13.39 -11.34
N PHE A 256 10.94 -14.05 -12.26
CA PHE A 256 11.47 -15.11 -13.10
C PHE A 256 11.83 -14.59 -14.50
N PRO A 257 12.94 -15.05 -15.10
CA PRO A 257 13.26 -14.72 -16.49
C PRO A 257 12.24 -15.32 -17.47
N HIS A 258 11.64 -14.48 -18.33
CA HIS A 258 10.59 -14.86 -19.29
C HIS A 258 10.92 -16.10 -20.14
N GLN A 259 12.14 -16.18 -20.69
CA GLN A 259 12.55 -17.22 -21.66
C GLN A 259 12.45 -18.67 -21.13
N LYS A 260 12.50 -18.88 -19.81
CA LYS A 260 12.51 -20.23 -19.23
C LYS A 260 11.18 -20.66 -18.63
N VAL A 261 10.35 -19.72 -18.21
CA VAL A 261 9.03 -20.05 -17.64
C VAL A 261 8.03 -20.39 -18.75
N SER A 262 8.06 -19.67 -19.87
CA SER A 262 7.21 -19.96 -21.04
C SER A 262 7.49 -21.32 -21.68
N MET A 263 8.75 -21.77 -21.69
CA MET A 263 9.12 -23.09 -22.23
C MET A 263 8.70 -24.27 -21.33
N LYS A 264 8.65 -24.10 -20.00
CA LYS A 264 8.37 -25.19 -19.04
C LYS A 264 6.92 -25.22 -18.53
N TYR A 265 6.23 -24.06 -18.46
CA TYR A 265 4.93 -23.92 -17.82
C TYR A 265 3.84 -23.38 -18.76
N SER A 266 3.98 -23.63 -20.07
CA SER A 266 3.00 -23.25 -21.10
C SER A 266 1.59 -23.81 -20.87
N SER A 267 1.48 -24.92 -20.15
CA SER A 267 0.23 -25.58 -19.76
C SER A 267 -0.33 -25.13 -18.40
N CYS A 268 0.36 -24.23 -17.69
CA CYS A 268 -0.14 -23.65 -16.44
C CYS A 268 -1.15 -22.53 -16.78
N PRO A 269 -2.32 -22.45 -16.12
CA PRO A 269 -3.34 -21.43 -16.43
C PRO A 269 -2.85 -19.98 -16.21
N TYR A 270 -1.67 -19.81 -15.61
CA TYR A 270 -1.00 -18.53 -15.36
C TYR A 270 -0.02 -18.11 -16.48
N SER A 271 0.07 -18.89 -17.56
CA SER A 271 0.91 -18.61 -18.73
C SER A 271 0.59 -17.26 -19.40
N LEU A 272 -0.64 -16.75 -19.22
CA LEU A 272 -1.10 -15.45 -19.71
C LEU A 272 -0.36 -14.25 -19.09
N PHE A 273 0.20 -14.38 -17.88
CA PHE A 273 1.02 -13.32 -17.27
C PHE A 273 2.39 -13.17 -17.92
N PHE A 274 2.84 -14.16 -18.70
CA PHE A 274 4.14 -14.13 -19.37
C PHE A 274 4.08 -13.54 -20.79
N CYS A 275 2.89 -13.17 -21.28
CA CYS A 275 2.65 -12.66 -22.64
C CYS A 275 2.84 -11.15 -22.81
N VAL A 276 3.26 -10.41 -21.79
CA VAL A 276 3.64 -8.99 -21.95
C VAL A 276 5.15 -8.86 -21.78
N ASN A 277 5.86 -9.18 -22.86
CA ASN A 277 7.14 -8.62 -23.26
C ASN A 277 7.37 -8.95 -24.74
#